data_AF-A0A7V8SVM2-F1
#
_entry.id   AF-A0A7V8SVM2-F1
#
_cell.length_a   1.000
_cell.length_b   1.000
_cell.length_c   1.000
_cell.angle_alpha   90.00
_cell.angle_beta   90.00
_cell.angle_gamma   90.00
#
_symmetry.space_group_name_H-M   'P 1'
#
loop_
_entity.id
_entity.type
_entity.pdbx_description
1 polymer ?
#
loop_
_entity_poly.entity_id
_entity_poly.type
_entity_poly.pdbx_seq_one_letter_code
_entity_poly.pdbx_strand_id
1 'polypeptide(L)'
;MSASVKPTGFPLPSSLQVVPGTERTQAAYPYYMQFTKEDDERFWFYNSMHFPEPMSAFDVTTAEAAYCALGAANTRVHSLPTTLGIDYRIINGRIYIGGNAVTDAAEIARRTKEFQQRAFYYYANWERLIAQWKDKMMALIREAQTLPKLALPEFEPLEHVHAGRGIASNHYLLDVYQKTLEGYFRMWHYHFEFLLLGYGAYLTFFDFC
;
A
#
# COMPACT_ATOMS: atom_id res chain seq x y z
N MET A 1 -32.27 21.72 24.78
CA MET A 1 -30.97 21.16 24.39
C MET A 1 -31.13 19.65 24.27
N SER A 2 -31.25 19.13 23.05
CA SER A 2 -31.36 17.69 22.82
C SER A 2 -29.98 17.07 23.06
N ALA A 3 -29.90 16.17 24.03
CA ALA A 3 -28.69 15.40 24.27
C ALA A 3 -28.41 14.53 23.05
N SER A 4 -27.30 14.78 22.37
CA SER A 4 -26.78 13.92 21.31
C SER A 4 -26.61 12.51 21.87
N VAL A 5 -27.48 11.59 21.45
CA VAL A 5 -27.34 10.16 21.74
C VAL A 5 -25.98 9.73 21.21
N LYS A 6 -25.08 9.27 22.10
CA LYS A 6 -23.81 8.66 21.67
C LYS A 6 -24.16 7.42 20.85
N PRO A 7 -23.69 7.29 19.60
CA PRO A 7 -23.94 6.09 18.81
C PRO A 7 -23.43 4.87 19.57
N THR A 8 -24.28 3.87 19.77
CA THR A 8 -23.90 2.55 20.27
C THR A 8 -23.36 1.74 19.08
N GLY A 9 -22.17 2.10 18.59
CA GLY A 9 -21.54 1.46 17.43
C GLY A 9 -20.38 2.27 16.88
N PHE A 10 -19.54 1.64 16.06
CA PHE A 10 -18.57 2.38 15.25
C PHE A 10 -19.32 3.31 14.28
N PRO A 11 -18.85 4.54 14.06
CA PRO A 11 -19.50 5.44 13.11
C PRO A 11 -19.51 4.78 11.72
N LEU A 12 -20.63 4.92 11.02
CA LEU A 12 -20.67 4.58 9.60
C LEU A 12 -19.61 5.41 8.86
N PRO A 13 -18.92 4.83 7.87
CA PRO A 13 -18.00 5.56 7.01
C PRO A 13 -18.58 6.88 6.48
N SER A 14 -19.83 6.86 6.00
CA SER A 14 -20.52 8.04 5.48
C SER A 14 -20.86 9.10 6.55
N SER A 15 -20.83 8.76 7.83
CA SER A 15 -21.14 9.71 8.91
C SER A 15 -19.94 10.55 9.35
N LEU A 16 -18.73 10.17 8.92
CA LEU A 16 -17.50 10.88 9.24
C LEU A 16 -17.48 12.26 8.57
N GLN A 17 -17.34 13.30 9.39
CA GLN A 17 -17.32 14.68 8.92
C GLN A 17 -15.90 15.16 8.66
N VAL A 18 -15.75 15.97 7.62
CA VAL A 18 -14.51 16.69 7.35
C VAL A 18 -14.29 17.73 8.45
N VAL A 19 -13.07 17.80 8.99
CA VAL A 19 -12.73 18.78 10.02
C VAL A 19 -12.80 20.19 9.40
N PRO A 20 -13.52 21.14 10.03
CA PRO A 20 -13.62 22.50 9.52
C PRO A 20 -12.24 23.13 9.26
N GLY A 21 -12.07 23.72 8.07
CA GLY A 21 -10.81 24.32 7.61
C GLY A 21 -9.86 23.35 6.88
N THR A 22 -10.23 22.07 6.76
CA THR A 22 -9.43 21.04 6.04
C THR A 22 -10.08 20.57 4.73
N GLU A 23 -11.17 21.20 4.29
CA GLU A 23 -12.01 20.76 3.17
C GLU A 23 -11.21 20.66 1.86
N ARG A 24 -10.32 21.61 1.60
CA ARG A 24 -9.46 21.60 0.41
C ARG A 24 -8.48 20.42 0.41
N THR A 25 -7.94 20.07 1.58
CA THR A 25 -7.03 18.93 1.73
C THR A 25 -7.79 17.63 1.53
N GLN A 26 -8.98 17.49 2.12
CA GLN A 26 -9.81 16.31 1.91
C GLN A 26 -10.21 16.14 0.44
N ALA A 27 -10.59 17.24 -0.23
CA ALA A 27 -10.97 17.22 -1.65
C ALA A 27 -9.80 16.93 -2.59
N ALA A 28 -8.54 17.06 -2.13
CA ALA A 28 -7.35 16.74 -2.92
C ALA A 28 -7.12 15.22 -3.05
N TYR A 29 -7.73 14.40 -2.19
CA TYR A 29 -7.66 12.95 -2.33
C TYR A 29 -8.46 12.48 -3.56
N PRO A 30 -7.91 11.56 -4.37
CA PRO A 30 -8.65 10.97 -5.50
C PRO A 30 -9.97 10.32 -5.06
N TYR A 31 -10.95 10.31 -5.97
CA TYR A 31 -12.30 9.82 -5.67
C TYR A 31 -12.32 8.40 -5.07
N TYR A 32 -11.42 7.52 -5.50
CA TYR A 32 -11.34 6.13 -5.03
C TYR A 32 -10.74 5.98 -3.62
N MET A 33 -10.12 7.04 -3.09
CA MET A 33 -9.62 7.09 -1.71
C MET A 33 -10.61 7.76 -0.77
N GLN A 34 -11.77 8.23 -1.23
CA GLN A 34 -12.76 8.91 -0.40
C GLN A 34 -13.94 8.01 -0.08
N PHE A 35 -14.50 8.16 1.12
CA PHE A 35 -15.69 7.41 1.51
C PHE A 35 -16.89 7.80 0.65
N THR A 36 -17.62 6.79 0.23
CA THR A 36 -18.88 6.88 -0.51
C THR A 36 -20.01 6.26 0.32
N LYS A 37 -21.26 6.41 -0.12
CA LYS A 37 -22.40 5.84 0.60
C LYS A 37 -22.38 4.31 0.54
N GLU A 38 -21.87 3.77 -0.56
CA GLU A 38 -21.71 2.33 -0.80
C GLU A 38 -20.72 1.69 0.19
N ASP A 39 -19.78 2.47 0.75
CA ASP A 39 -18.82 1.97 1.73
C ASP A 39 -19.47 1.59 3.08
N ASP A 40 -20.69 2.07 3.37
CA ASP A 40 -21.43 1.73 4.60
C ASP A 40 -21.85 0.25 4.66
N GLU A 41 -21.88 -0.45 3.53
CA GLU A 41 -22.22 -1.86 3.45
C GLU A 41 -21.05 -2.78 3.85
N ARG A 42 -19.88 -2.21 4.15
CA ARG A 42 -18.65 -2.93 4.46
C ARG A 42 -18.11 -2.54 5.83
N PHE A 43 -17.34 -3.45 6.41
CA PHE A 43 -16.59 -3.17 7.63
C PHE A 43 -15.32 -2.40 7.31
N TRP A 44 -15.13 -1.28 8.01
CA TRP A 44 -13.95 -0.43 7.93
C TRP A 44 -13.39 -0.18 9.31
N PHE A 45 -12.07 -0.16 9.43
CA PHE A 45 -11.41 0.20 10.68
C PHE A 45 -10.21 1.11 10.42
N TYR A 46 -9.94 1.96 11.40
CA TYR A 46 -8.79 2.84 11.37
C TYR A 46 -7.50 2.01 11.46
N ASN A 47 -6.62 2.14 10.47
CA ASN A 47 -5.37 1.40 10.42
C ASN A 47 -4.26 2.04 11.29
N SER A 48 -4.56 2.30 12.56
CA SER A 48 -3.65 2.98 13.49
C SER A 48 -2.35 2.22 13.73
N MET A 49 -2.34 0.91 13.53
CA MET A 49 -1.15 0.08 13.68
C MET A 49 -0.05 0.47 12.68
N HIS A 50 -0.42 0.83 11.46
CA HIS A 50 0.52 1.20 10.40
C HIS A 50 0.60 2.72 10.20
N PHE A 51 -0.53 3.41 10.38
CA PHE A 51 -0.69 4.85 10.13
C PHE A 51 -1.38 5.50 11.34
N PRO A 52 -0.67 5.69 12.46
CA PRO A 52 -1.25 6.17 13.73
C PRO A 52 -1.60 7.66 13.73
N GLU A 53 -1.00 8.44 12.82
CA GLU A 53 -1.17 9.88 12.72
C GLU A 53 -1.82 10.29 11.39
N PRO A 54 -2.49 11.45 11.32
CA PRO A 54 -2.98 11.99 10.07
C PRO A 54 -1.84 12.18 9.07
N MET A 55 -1.98 11.58 7.90
CA MET A 55 -1.02 11.68 6.81
C MET A 55 -1.39 12.84 5.88
N SER A 56 -0.36 13.51 5.36
CA SER A 56 -0.54 14.48 4.29
C SER A 56 -0.82 13.76 2.96
N ALA A 57 -1.36 14.49 1.98
CA ALA A 57 -1.54 13.93 0.63
C ALA A 57 -0.23 13.43 0.02
N PHE A 58 0.90 14.03 0.39
CA PHE A 58 2.22 13.59 -0.05
C PHE A 58 2.64 12.26 0.60
N ASP A 59 2.41 12.11 1.90
CA ASP A 59 2.84 10.91 2.64
C ASP A 59 1.99 9.68 2.32
N VAL A 60 0.73 9.88 1.92
CA VAL A 60 -0.24 8.81 1.59
C VAL A 60 0.26 7.86 0.50
N THR A 61 1.22 8.28 -0.34
CA THR A 61 1.89 7.39 -1.30
C THR A 61 2.45 6.13 -0.63
N THR A 62 2.85 6.22 0.65
CA THR A 62 3.38 5.08 1.40
C THR A 62 2.34 3.99 1.62
N ALA A 63 1.08 4.38 1.83
CA ALA A 63 -0.05 3.47 1.95
C ALA A 63 -0.50 2.92 0.59
N GLU A 64 -0.57 3.78 -0.41
CA GLU A 64 -0.94 3.39 -1.79
C GLU A 64 -0.04 2.27 -2.32
N ALA A 65 1.29 2.41 -2.16
CA ALA A 65 2.25 1.40 -2.59
C ALA A 65 1.95 0.01 -2.01
N ALA A 66 1.63 -0.05 -0.71
CA ALA A 66 1.31 -1.30 -0.03
C ALA A 66 0.01 -1.92 -0.58
N TYR A 67 -1.06 -1.13 -0.67
CA TYR A 67 -2.37 -1.65 -1.09
C TYR A 67 -2.42 -2.01 -2.58
N CYS A 68 -1.70 -1.29 -3.44
CA CYS A 68 -1.52 -1.66 -4.85
C CYS A 68 -0.84 -3.02 -4.99
N ALA A 69 0.29 -3.23 -4.28
CA ALA A 69 1.03 -4.48 -4.33
C ALA A 69 0.23 -5.65 -3.72
N LEU A 70 -0.44 -5.41 -2.59
CA LEU A 70 -1.31 -6.38 -1.94
C LEU A 70 -2.47 -6.79 -2.85
N GLY A 71 -3.13 -5.83 -3.49
CA GLY A 71 -4.22 -6.09 -4.43
C GLY A 71 -3.76 -6.94 -5.60
N ALA A 72 -2.61 -6.62 -6.20
CA ALA A 72 -2.01 -7.44 -7.25
C ALA A 72 -1.69 -8.86 -6.76
N ALA A 73 -1.13 -9.00 -5.56
CA ALA A 73 -0.78 -10.29 -4.98
C ALA A 73 -2.02 -11.18 -4.76
N ASN A 74 -3.08 -10.61 -4.17
CA ASN A 74 -4.34 -11.31 -3.92
C ASN A 74 -5.09 -11.66 -5.19
N THR A 75 -5.11 -10.77 -6.18
CA THR A 75 -6.01 -10.93 -7.34
C THR A 75 -5.37 -11.62 -8.53
N ARG A 76 -4.03 -11.50 -8.71
CA ARG A 76 -3.34 -11.89 -9.95
C ARG A 76 -2.11 -12.77 -9.71
N VAL A 77 -1.28 -12.48 -8.70
CA VAL A 77 -0.03 -13.23 -8.48
C VAL A 77 -0.31 -14.56 -7.80
N HIS A 78 -0.92 -14.55 -6.62
CA HIS A 78 -1.26 -15.76 -5.87
C HIS A 78 -2.72 -16.16 -6.07
N SER A 79 -3.60 -15.20 -6.40
CA SER A 79 -5.04 -15.46 -6.66
C SER A 79 -5.75 -16.07 -5.45
N LEU A 80 -5.68 -15.42 -4.28
CA LEU A 80 -6.27 -15.94 -3.05
C LEU A 80 -7.77 -16.25 -3.25
N PRO A 81 -8.29 -17.38 -2.70
CA PRO A 81 -9.65 -17.81 -3.03
C PRO A 81 -10.76 -16.93 -2.45
N THR A 82 -10.56 -16.43 -1.24
CA THR A 82 -11.61 -15.80 -0.41
C THR A 82 -11.47 -14.28 -0.29
N THR A 83 -10.48 -13.68 -0.94
CA THR A 83 -10.23 -12.24 -0.85
C THR A 83 -9.61 -11.67 -2.13
N LEU A 84 -9.99 -10.43 -2.45
CA LEU A 84 -9.42 -9.61 -3.51
C LEU A 84 -8.41 -8.59 -2.97
N GLY A 85 -8.07 -8.66 -1.68
CA GLY A 85 -7.18 -7.74 -1.00
C GLY A 85 -7.93 -6.78 -0.09
N ILE A 86 -7.38 -5.57 0.03
CA ILE A 86 -7.87 -4.54 0.95
C ILE A 86 -8.05 -3.25 0.15
N ASP A 87 -9.19 -2.60 0.36
CA ASP A 87 -9.39 -1.22 -0.06
C ASP A 87 -9.04 -0.29 1.10
N TYR A 88 -8.66 0.94 0.75
CA TYR A 88 -8.43 1.98 1.74
C TYR A 88 -9.20 3.26 1.41
N ARG A 89 -9.52 4.00 2.46
CA ARG A 89 -10.24 5.28 2.42
C ARG A 89 -9.58 6.25 3.38
N ILE A 90 -9.63 7.53 3.05
CA ILE A 90 -9.00 8.59 3.82
C ILE A 90 -10.04 9.62 4.20
N ILE A 91 -10.06 9.96 5.48
CA ILE A 91 -10.84 11.06 6.02
C ILE A 91 -10.03 11.78 7.09
N ASN A 92 -9.92 13.10 6.99
CA ASN A 92 -9.13 13.92 7.91
C ASN A 92 -7.67 13.44 8.05
N GLY A 93 -7.07 12.99 6.94
CA GLY A 93 -5.72 12.44 6.86
C GLY A 93 -5.56 11.03 7.46
N ARG A 94 -6.60 10.42 8.03
CA ARG A 94 -6.52 9.08 8.63
C ARG A 94 -6.89 8.01 7.62
N ILE A 95 -6.10 6.93 7.59
CA ILE A 95 -6.31 5.80 6.68
C ILE A 95 -7.16 4.73 7.35
N TYR A 96 -8.28 4.43 6.71
CA TYR A 96 -9.15 3.32 7.05
C TYR A 96 -9.00 2.22 6.03
N ILE A 97 -9.10 0.98 6.47
CA ILE A 97 -9.04 -0.19 5.58
C ILE A 97 -10.25 -1.10 5.74
N GLY A 98 -10.62 -1.73 4.63
CA GLY A 98 -11.71 -2.69 4.55
C GLY A 98 -11.32 -3.86 3.66
N GLY A 99 -11.55 -5.08 4.13
CA GLY A 99 -11.30 -6.29 3.34
C GLY A 99 -12.28 -6.40 2.17
N ASN A 100 -11.82 -6.91 1.04
CA ASN A 100 -12.66 -7.19 -0.13
C ASN A 100 -12.85 -8.71 -0.26
N ALA A 101 -13.86 -9.25 0.44
CA ALA A 101 -14.10 -10.68 0.52
C ALA A 101 -14.78 -11.21 -0.76
N VAL A 102 -14.40 -12.42 -1.17
CA VAL A 102 -15.10 -13.20 -2.20
C VAL A 102 -16.03 -14.17 -1.48
N THR A 103 -17.34 -14.05 -1.69
CA THR A 103 -18.37 -14.86 -1.03
C THR A 103 -19.11 -15.81 -1.97
N ASP A 104 -19.05 -15.59 -3.28
CA ASP A 104 -19.62 -16.51 -4.27
C ASP A 104 -18.82 -17.81 -4.33
N ALA A 105 -19.48 -18.93 -4.03
CA ALA A 105 -18.89 -20.25 -4.04
C ALA A 105 -18.30 -20.66 -5.40
N ALA A 106 -18.90 -20.23 -6.51
CA ALA A 106 -18.40 -20.54 -7.85
C ALA A 106 -17.08 -19.82 -8.13
N GLU A 107 -16.99 -18.53 -7.78
CA GLU A 107 -15.76 -17.74 -7.91
C GLU A 107 -14.67 -18.23 -6.97
N ILE A 108 -15.00 -18.57 -5.71
CA ILE A 108 -14.05 -19.19 -4.77
C ILE A 108 -13.51 -20.48 -5.37
N ALA A 109 -14.36 -21.38 -5.88
CA ALA A 109 -13.92 -22.63 -6.48
C ALA A 109 -13.00 -22.41 -7.70
N ARG A 110 -13.29 -21.41 -8.54
CA ARG A 110 -12.45 -21.03 -9.67
C ARG A 110 -11.08 -20.52 -9.20
N ARG A 111 -11.06 -19.61 -8.23
CA ARG A 111 -9.82 -19.04 -7.66
C ARG A 111 -8.99 -20.06 -6.92
N THR A 112 -9.61 -21.00 -6.20
CA THR A 112 -8.91 -22.12 -5.54
C THR A 112 -8.05 -22.90 -6.53
N LYS A 113 -8.56 -23.18 -7.74
CA LYS A 113 -7.77 -23.87 -8.78
C LYS A 113 -6.54 -23.06 -9.19
N GLU A 114 -6.69 -21.74 -9.35
CA GLU A 114 -5.56 -20.86 -9.69
C GLU A 114 -4.55 -20.76 -8.54
N PHE A 115 -5.04 -20.58 -7.31
CA PHE A 115 -4.23 -20.50 -6.09
C PHE A 115 -3.41 -21.77 -5.89
N GLN A 116 -4.02 -22.94 -5.98
CA GLN A 116 -3.33 -24.22 -5.79
C GLN A 116 -2.13 -24.37 -6.73
N GLN A 117 -2.31 -24.07 -8.02
CA GLN A 117 -1.21 -24.15 -8.99
C GLN A 117 -0.03 -23.23 -8.63
N ARG A 118 -0.32 -22.01 -8.16
CA ARG A 118 0.69 -20.99 -7.86
C ARG A 118 1.34 -21.20 -6.50
N ALA A 119 0.54 -21.30 -5.45
CA ALA A 119 0.99 -21.47 -4.09
C ALA A 119 1.76 -22.79 -3.92
N PHE A 120 1.29 -23.90 -4.50
CA PHE A 120 1.97 -25.18 -4.33
C PHE A 120 3.28 -25.25 -5.11
N TYR A 121 3.38 -24.54 -6.26
CA TYR A 121 4.67 -24.36 -6.91
C TYR A 121 5.64 -23.60 -5.99
N TYR A 122 5.19 -22.53 -5.35
CA TYR A 122 6.01 -21.81 -4.36
C TYR A 122 6.41 -22.69 -3.19
N TYR A 123 5.49 -23.45 -2.60
CA TYR A 123 5.78 -24.35 -1.48
C TYR A 123 6.77 -25.47 -1.88
N ALA A 124 6.61 -26.07 -3.05
CA ALA A 124 7.52 -27.11 -3.55
C ALA A 124 8.93 -26.58 -3.89
N ASN A 125 9.07 -25.26 -4.11
CA ASN A 125 10.32 -24.61 -4.51
C ASN A 125 10.81 -23.59 -3.46
N TRP A 126 10.32 -23.68 -2.23
CA TRP A 126 10.43 -22.61 -1.23
C TRP A 126 11.86 -22.13 -1.03
N GLU A 127 12.80 -23.03 -0.71
CA GLU A 127 14.21 -22.71 -0.45
C GLU A 127 14.87 -21.94 -1.61
N ARG A 128 14.62 -22.36 -2.84
CA ARG A 128 15.16 -21.68 -4.02
C ARG A 128 14.54 -20.29 -4.20
N LEU A 129 13.22 -20.18 -4.08
CA LEU A 129 12.50 -18.94 -4.33
C LEU A 129 12.74 -17.91 -3.20
N ILE A 130 12.85 -18.33 -1.94
CA ILE A 130 13.15 -17.43 -0.83
C ILE A 130 14.59 -16.91 -0.90
N ALA A 131 15.54 -17.73 -1.34
CA ALA A 131 16.91 -17.29 -1.63
C ALA A 131 16.92 -16.23 -2.75
N GLN A 132 16.21 -16.48 -3.86
CA GLN A 132 16.05 -15.51 -4.95
C GLN A 132 15.36 -14.22 -4.49
N TRP A 133 14.35 -14.32 -3.63
CA TRP A 133 13.69 -13.17 -3.02
C TRP A 133 14.65 -12.34 -2.16
N LYS A 134 15.47 -13.00 -1.34
CA LYS A 134 16.49 -12.33 -0.53
C LYS A 134 17.49 -11.60 -1.42
N ASP A 135 17.93 -12.20 -2.51
CA ASP A 135 18.83 -11.56 -3.46
C ASP A 135 18.20 -10.32 -4.12
N LYS A 136 16.93 -10.42 -4.55
CA LYS A 136 16.15 -9.27 -5.08
C LYS A 136 16.03 -8.14 -4.07
N MET A 137 15.68 -8.46 -2.81
CA MET A 137 15.58 -7.48 -1.73
C MET A 137 16.92 -6.81 -1.42
N MET A 138 18.01 -7.58 -1.35
CA MET A 138 19.35 -7.04 -1.11
C MET A 138 19.84 -6.18 -2.29
N ALA A 139 19.49 -6.54 -3.53
CA ALA A 139 19.77 -5.70 -4.69
C ALA A 139 19.02 -4.36 -4.59
N LEU A 140 17.73 -4.39 -4.28
CA LEU A 140 16.92 -3.19 -4.09
C LEU A 140 17.46 -2.27 -2.98
N ILE A 141 17.90 -2.84 -1.85
CA ILE A 141 18.55 -2.08 -0.77
C ILE A 141 19.83 -1.40 -1.26
N ARG A 142 20.69 -2.13 -2.00
CA ARG A 142 21.91 -1.56 -2.57
C ARG A 142 21.60 -0.44 -3.55
N GLU A 143 20.62 -0.64 -4.43
CA GLU A 143 20.18 0.41 -5.38
C GLU A 143 19.73 1.67 -4.64
N ALA A 144 18.90 1.54 -3.60
CA ALA A 144 18.48 2.67 -2.77
C ALA A 144 19.66 3.37 -2.08
N GLN A 145 20.65 2.62 -1.58
CA GLN A 145 21.86 3.17 -0.96
C GLN A 145 22.79 3.89 -1.94
N THR A 146 22.73 3.55 -3.23
CA THR A 146 23.51 4.25 -4.28
C THR A 146 22.87 5.53 -4.78
N LEU A 147 21.62 5.82 -4.39
CA LEU A 147 20.98 7.08 -4.77
C LEU A 147 21.81 8.26 -4.24
N PRO A 148 22.01 9.31 -5.05
CA PRO A 148 22.87 10.42 -4.67
C PRO A 148 22.28 11.16 -3.47
N LYS A 149 23.15 11.62 -2.58
CA LYS A 149 22.73 12.49 -1.48
C LYS A 149 22.14 13.77 -2.06
N LEU A 150 20.96 14.12 -1.58
CA LEU A 150 20.28 15.34 -1.95
C LEU A 150 20.89 16.51 -1.18
N ALA A 151 21.40 17.49 -1.90
CA ALA A 151 21.87 18.75 -1.36
C ALA A 151 21.37 19.88 -2.26
N LEU A 152 20.87 20.95 -1.63
CA LEU A 152 20.51 22.17 -2.33
C LEU A 152 21.52 23.24 -1.91
N PRO A 153 22.58 23.48 -2.71
CA PRO A 153 23.55 24.51 -2.38
C PRO A 153 22.94 25.91 -2.52
N GLU A 154 23.53 26.91 -1.86
CA GLU A 154 23.12 28.31 -2.01
C GLU A 154 23.27 28.79 -3.46
N PHE A 155 24.33 28.35 -4.14
CA PHE A 155 24.57 28.59 -5.56
C PHE A 155 25.03 27.29 -6.25
N GLU A 156 24.70 27.14 -7.54
CA GLU A 156 25.23 26.04 -8.33
C GLU A 156 26.76 26.12 -8.44
N PRO A 157 27.47 24.97 -8.46
CA PRO A 157 28.90 24.94 -8.70
C PRO A 157 29.27 25.75 -9.95
N LEU A 158 30.24 26.66 -9.82
CA LEU A 158 30.63 27.56 -10.91
C LEU A 158 31.07 26.80 -12.17
N GLU A 159 31.67 25.62 -11.99
CA GLU A 159 32.00 24.68 -13.07
C GLU A 159 30.79 24.25 -13.91
N HIS A 160 29.62 24.05 -13.30
CA HIS A 160 28.38 23.71 -14.03
C HIS A 160 27.90 24.90 -14.88
N VAL A 161 28.07 26.12 -14.37
CA VAL A 161 27.73 27.35 -15.09
C VAL A 161 28.67 27.55 -16.28
N HIS A 162 29.98 27.46 -16.06
CA HIS A 162 30.98 27.58 -17.13
C HIS A 162 30.86 26.48 -18.19
N ALA A 163 30.44 25.26 -17.80
CA ALA A 163 30.14 24.18 -18.72
C ALA A 163 28.83 24.36 -19.50
N GLY A 164 28.03 25.40 -19.20
CA GLY A 164 26.75 25.64 -19.86
C GLY A 164 25.71 24.55 -19.62
N ARG A 165 25.75 23.88 -18.45
CA ARG A 165 24.91 22.70 -18.18
C ARG A 165 23.40 22.98 -18.27
N GLY A 166 22.97 24.17 -17.89
CA GLY A 166 21.57 24.63 -18.02
C GLY A 166 20.54 23.93 -17.12
N ILE A 167 20.96 23.00 -16.26
CA ILE A 167 20.10 22.26 -15.34
C ILE A 167 20.66 22.40 -13.93
N ALA A 168 19.85 22.95 -13.01
CA ALA A 168 20.19 23.16 -11.61
C ALA A 168 19.88 21.94 -10.73
N SER A 169 20.45 21.94 -9.52
CA SER A 169 20.42 20.83 -8.57
C SER A 169 19.01 20.44 -8.13
N ASN A 170 18.07 21.39 -8.12
CA ASN A 170 16.66 21.13 -7.80
C ASN A 170 15.97 20.18 -8.80
N HIS A 171 16.43 20.09 -10.04
CA HIS A 171 15.87 19.15 -11.01
C HIS A 171 16.19 17.70 -10.63
N TYR A 172 17.42 17.42 -10.19
CA TYR A 172 17.84 16.07 -9.80
C TYR A 172 17.14 15.57 -8.54
N LEU A 173 16.61 16.47 -7.70
CA LEU A 173 15.73 16.08 -6.59
C LEU A 173 14.51 15.31 -7.10
N LEU A 174 13.91 15.75 -8.21
CA LEU A 174 12.75 15.09 -8.81
C LEU A 174 13.12 13.69 -9.31
N ASP A 175 14.26 13.55 -9.99
CA ASP A 175 14.74 12.26 -10.51
C ASP A 175 14.99 11.25 -9.39
N VAL A 176 15.64 11.69 -8.31
CA VAL A 176 15.95 10.85 -7.15
C VAL A 176 14.67 10.48 -6.41
N TYR A 177 13.74 11.43 -6.24
CA TYR A 177 12.45 11.16 -5.62
C TYR A 177 11.64 10.13 -6.41
N GLN A 178 11.55 10.26 -7.74
CA GLN A 178 10.86 9.28 -8.60
C GLN A 178 11.49 7.87 -8.51
N LYS A 179 12.83 7.78 -8.53
CA LYS A 179 13.53 6.50 -8.34
C LYS A 179 13.29 5.89 -6.96
N THR A 180 13.23 6.75 -5.94
CA THR A 180 12.93 6.33 -4.56
C THR A 180 11.52 5.75 -4.47
N LEU A 181 10.53 6.44 -5.06
CA LEU A 181 9.15 5.96 -5.11
C LEU A 181 9.04 4.64 -5.89
N GLU A 182 9.65 4.53 -7.06
CA GLU A 182 9.63 3.28 -7.83
C GLU A 182 10.19 2.11 -7.01
N GLY A 183 11.37 2.31 -6.40
CA GLY A 183 11.98 1.30 -5.54
C GLY A 183 11.09 0.94 -4.34
N TYR A 184 10.42 1.92 -3.74
CA TYR A 184 9.48 1.71 -2.64
C TYR A 184 8.24 0.90 -3.05
N PHE A 185 7.65 1.18 -4.22
CA PHE A 185 6.55 0.39 -4.77
C PHE A 185 7.00 -1.05 -5.08
N ARG A 186 8.18 -1.22 -5.69
CA ARG A 186 8.73 -2.54 -5.99
C ARG A 186 9.04 -3.34 -4.73
N MET A 187 9.51 -2.69 -3.66
CA MET A 187 9.72 -3.31 -2.35
C MET A 187 8.43 -3.98 -1.84
N TRP A 188 7.28 -3.30 -1.94
CA TRP A 188 6.00 -3.85 -1.50
C TRP A 188 5.57 -5.07 -2.33
N HIS A 189 5.86 -5.10 -3.63
CA HIS A 189 5.65 -6.29 -4.44
C HIS A 189 6.49 -7.48 -3.95
N TYR A 190 7.77 -7.25 -3.61
CA TYR A 190 8.61 -8.29 -3.01
C TYR A 190 8.12 -8.69 -1.62
N HIS A 191 7.65 -7.75 -0.81
CA HIS A 191 7.09 -8.03 0.51
C HIS A 191 5.91 -9.01 0.43
N PHE A 192 4.93 -8.74 -0.45
CA PHE A 192 3.75 -9.60 -0.59
C PHE A 192 3.97 -10.89 -1.39
N GLU A 193 5.11 -11.03 -2.08
CA GLU A 193 5.47 -12.28 -2.77
C GLU A 193 5.46 -13.49 -1.81
N PHE A 194 5.96 -13.31 -0.59
CA PHE A 194 6.03 -14.39 0.41
C PHE A 194 5.06 -14.23 1.59
N LEU A 195 4.73 -13.00 1.99
CA LEU A 195 3.91 -12.74 3.19
C LEU A 195 2.58 -13.51 3.17
N LEU A 196 1.84 -13.43 2.06
CA LEU A 196 0.50 -14.03 1.96
C LEU A 196 0.54 -15.56 2.00
N LEU A 197 1.58 -16.16 1.40
CA LEU A 197 1.78 -17.61 1.42
C LEU A 197 2.14 -18.11 2.82
N GLY A 198 2.92 -17.32 3.57
CA GLY A 198 3.25 -17.58 4.96
C GLY A 198 2.00 -17.54 5.86
N TYR A 199 1.15 -16.52 5.72
CA TYR A 199 -0.12 -16.46 6.44
C TYR A 199 -1.08 -17.60 6.08
N GLY A 200 -1.19 -17.96 4.79
CA GLY A 200 -2.02 -19.09 4.36
C GLY A 200 -1.58 -20.42 4.98
N ALA A 201 -0.26 -20.67 5.03
CA ALA A 201 0.29 -21.86 5.67
C ALA A 201 0.07 -21.84 7.19
N TYR A 202 0.23 -20.67 7.83
CA TYR A 202 -0.01 -20.48 9.26
C TYR A 202 -1.47 -20.73 9.65
N LEU A 203 -2.44 -20.21 8.88
CA LEU A 203 -3.87 -20.46 9.11
C LEU A 203 -4.20 -21.94 8.97
N THR A 204 -3.64 -22.60 7.96
CA THR A 204 -3.79 -24.06 7.79
C THR A 204 -3.24 -24.80 9.01
N PHE A 205 -2.06 -24.43 9.52
CA PHE A 205 -1.49 -25.06 10.70
C PHE A 205 -2.39 -24.92 11.94
N PHE A 206 -3.02 -23.76 12.16
CA PHE A 206 -3.99 -23.54 13.24
C PHE A 206 -5.27 -24.37 13.14
N ASP A 207 -5.72 -24.69 11.93
CA ASP A 207 -6.91 -25.53 11.74
C ASP A 207 -6.62 -27.03 12.00
N PHE A 208 -5.34 -27.44 11.99
CA PHE A 208 -4.91 -28.84 12.16
C PHE A 208 -4.14 -29.12 13.46
N CYS A 209 -3.86 -28.12 14.30
CA CYS A 209 -3.14 -28.23 15.58
C CYS A 209 -3.94 -27.56 16.71
#